data_AF-A0A7X0VZT4-F1
#
_entry.id   AF-A0A7X0VZT4-F1
#
_cell.length_a   1.000
_cell.length_b   1.000
_cell.length_c   1.000
_cell.angle_alpha   90.00
_cell.angle_beta   90.00
_cell.angle_gamma   90.00
#
_symmetry.space_group_name_H-M   'P 1'
#
loop_
_entity.id
_entity.type
_entity.pdbx_description
1 polymer ?
#
loop_
_entity_poly.entity_id
_entity_poly.type
_entity_poly.pdbx_seq_one_letter_code
_entity_poly.pdbx_strand_id
1 'polypeptide(L)'
;AAEIDGASRWKQTLYVTIPCILPIAIVVATLSLGNILNAGFDQIINLYSPLVYKQGDIIDTFVYRMGILNAQFSFSTAVGLFKSAISFALISISYFFAYKYSNYRIF
;
A
#
# COMPACT_ATOMS: atom_id res chain seq x y z
N ALA A 1 7.94 -34.50 2.52
CA ALA A 1 9.21 -34.43 3.29
C ALA A 1 8.95 -33.92 4.70
N ALA A 2 8.58 -32.65 4.93
CA ALA A 2 8.41 -32.09 6.29
C ALA A 2 7.42 -32.84 7.22
N GLU A 3 6.37 -33.46 6.68
CA GLU A 3 5.44 -34.30 7.46
C GLU A 3 6.01 -35.70 7.75
N ILE A 4 6.85 -36.22 6.86
CA ILE A 4 7.60 -37.47 7.02
C ILE A 4 8.75 -37.28 8.04
N ASP A 5 9.33 -36.08 8.11
CA ASP A 5 10.36 -35.67 9.10
C ASP A 5 9.76 -35.22 10.45
N GLY A 6 8.46 -35.39 10.68
CA GLY A 6 7.81 -35.12 11.98
C GLY A 6 7.66 -33.63 12.35
N ALA A 7 7.71 -32.70 11.39
CA ALA A 7 7.51 -31.29 11.68
C ALA A 7 6.05 -30.99 12.08
N SER A 8 5.84 -30.35 13.24
CA SER A 8 4.52 -29.86 13.67
C SER A 8 3.97 -28.80 12.71
N ARG A 9 2.64 -28.62 12.66
CA ARG A 9 1.98 -27.68 11.72
C ARG A 9 2.61 -26.28 11.75
N TRP A 10 2.91 -25.76 12.95
CA TRP A 10 3.60 -24.48 13.13
C TRP A 10 5.00 -24.43 12.51
N LYS A 11 5.79 -25.50 12.65
CA LYS A 11 7.11 -25.59 12.03
C LYS A 11 7.00 -25.65 10.50
N GLN A 12 6.01 -26.37 9.97
CA GLN A 12 5.77 -26.40 8.53
C GLN A 12 5.39 -25.01 8.00
N THR A 13 4.52 -24.27 8.69
CA THR A 13 4.14 -22.91 8.27
C THR A 13 5.33 -21.96 8.27
N LEU A 14 6.11 -21.91 9.37
CA LEU A 14 7.21 -20.95 9.51
C LEU A 14 8.40 -21.25 8.60
N TYR A 15 8.79 -22.52 8.47
CA TYR A 15 10.04 -22.90 7.79
C TYR A 15 9.85 -23.39 6.36
N VAL A 16 8.62 -23.72 5.95
CA VAL A 16 8.32 -24.19 4.59
C VAL A 16 7.39 -23.21 3.88
N THR A 17 6.20 -22.97 4.44
CA THR A 17 5.18 -22.18 3.74
C THR A 17 5.56 -20.72 3.60
N ILE A 18 5.92 -20.03 4.70
CA ILE A 18 6.29 -18.60 4.70
C ILE A 18 7.44 -18.30 3.73
N PRO A 19 8.62 -18.96 3.81
CA PRO A 19 9.73 -18.66 2.90
C PRO A 19 9.41 -19.01 1.45
N CYS A 20 8.53 -20.00 1.20
CA CYS A 20 8.12 -20.36 -0.16
C CYS A 20 7.18 -19.32 -0.79
N ILE A 21 6.23 -18.76 -0.03
CA ILE A 21 5.31 -17.71 -0.53
C ILE A 21 5.91 -16.30 -0.47
N LEU A 22 7.01 -16.11 0.27
CA LEU A 22 7.62 -14.80 0.52
C LEU A 22 7.84 -13.96 -0.75
N PRO A 23 8.38 -14.50 -1.86
CA PRO A 23 8.58 -13.71 -3.08
C PRO A 23 7.26 -13.16 -3.63
N ILE A 24 6.22 -14.01 -3.70
CA ILE A 24 4.89 -13.64 -4.20
C ILE A 24 4.23 -12.63 -3.26
N ALA A 25 4.33 -12.84 -1.95
CA ALA A 25 3.79 -11.94 -0.95
C ALA A 25 4.42 -10.55 -1.06
N ILE A 26 5.72 -10.46 -1.34
CA ILE A 26 6.41 -9.17 -1.54
C ILE A 26 5.96 -8.48 -2.84
N VAL A 27 5.74 -9.22 -3.94
CA VAL A 27 5.18 -8.65 -5.17
C VAL A 27 3.80 -8.07 -4.92
N VAL A 28 2.90 -8.86 -4.34
CA VAL A 28 1.53 -8.45 -4.02
C VAL A 28 1.54 -7.29 -3.04
N ALA A 29 2.42 -7.30 -2.04
CA ALA A 29 2.59 -6.19 -1.09
C ALA A 29 3.00 -4.90 -1.83
N THR A 30 3.96 -4.98 -2.74
CA THR A 30 4.44 -3.83 -3.54
C THR A 30 3.33 -3.27 -4.44
N LEU A 31 2.52 -4.13 -5.06
CA LEU A 31 1.35 -3.70 -5.84
C LEU A 31 0.25 -3.11 -4.94
N SER A 32 0.03 -3.67 -3.75
CA SER A 32 -1.00 -3.23 -2.81
C SER A 32 -0.66 -1.89 -2.14
N LEU A 33 0.62 -1.53 -2.03
CA LEU A 33 1.07 -0.26 -1.46
C LEU A 33 0.48 0.95 -2.18
N GLY A 34 0.35 0.89 -3.52
CA GLY A 34 -0.31 1.93 -4.30
C GLY A 34 -1.77 2.15 -3.88
N ASN A 35 -2.49 1.09 -3.52
CA ASN A 35 -3.86 1.18 -3.05
C ASN A 35 -3.96 1.72 -1.61
N ILE A 36 -3.00 1.36 -0.75
CA ILE A 36 -2.91 1.88 0.63
C ILE A 36 -2.76 3.41 0.63
N LEU A 37 -2.00 3.96 -0.32
CA LEU A 37 -1.80 5.41 -0.45
C LEU A 37 -3.08 6.16 -0.84
N ASN A 38 -4.04 5.50 -1.50
CA ASN A 38 -5.38 6.05 -1.75
C ASN A 38 -6.34 5.86 -0.56
N ALA A 39 -5.94 5.09 0.46
CA ALA A 39 -6.56 4.97 1.79
C ALA A 39 -8.09 4.81 1.80
N GLY A 40 -8.69 4.22 0.76
CA GLY A 40 -10.14 4.06 0.67
C GLY A 40 -10.89 5.39 0.45
N PHE A 41 -10.31 6.32 -0.32
CA PHE A 41 -10.93 7.59 -0.71
C PHE A 41 -12.43 7.48 -1.02
N ASP A 42 -12.83 6.53 -1.86
CA ASP A 42 -14.23 6.33 -2.24
C ASP A 42 -15.14 5.98 -1.07
N GLN A 43 -14.63 5.23 -0.09
CA GLN A 43 -15.37 4.90 1.13
C GLN A 43 -15.48 6.12 2.04
N ILE A 44 -14.37 6.82 2.23
CA ILE A 44 -14.29 7.97 3.14
C ILE A 44 -15.16 9.11 2.63
N ILE A 45 -15.09 9.43 1.33
CA ILE A 45 -15.86 10.53 0.74
C ILE A 45 -17.37 10.26 0.77
N ASN A 46 -17.79 9.01 0.60
CA ASN A 46 -19.21 8.63 0.68
C ASN A 46 -19.75 8.66 2.12
N LEU A 47 -18.93 8.30 3.11
CA LEU A 47 -19.29 8.35 4.53
C LEU A 47 -18.98 9.70 5.17
N TYR A 48 -18.57 10.69 4.36
CA TYR A 48 -18.07 11.96 4.85
C TYR A 48 -19.20 12.83 5.38
N SER A 49 -19.14 13.14 6.68
CA SER A 49 -20.16 13.92 7.39
C SER A 49 -19.50 14.87 8.40
N PRO A 50 -20.11 16.03 8.72
CA PRO A 50 -19.56 17.00 9.69
C PRO A 50 -19.19 16.39 11.05
N LEU A 51 -19.87 15.32 11.46
CA LEU A 51 -19.60 14.62 12.73
C LEU A 51 -18.30 13.81 12.74
N VAL A 52 -17.85 13.34 11.57
CA VAL A 52 -16.64 12.50 11.39
C VAL A 52 -15.52 13.25 10.66
N TYR A 53 -15.71 14.53 10.37
CA TYR A 53 -14.78 15.37 9.61
C TYR A 53 -13.37 15.43 10.22
N LYS A 54 -13.29 15.54 11.55
CA LYS A 54 -12.02 15.68 12.26
C LYS A 54 -11.17 14.40 12.24
N GLN A 55 -11.82 13.23 12.18
CA GLN A 55 -11.16 11.94 12.29
C GLN A 55 -11.03 11.23 10.94
N GLY A 56 -11.92 11.51 9.99
CA GLY A 56 -11.99 10.85 8.69
C GLY A 56 -11.36 11.63 7.54
N ASP A 57 -10.84 12.85 7.75
CA ASP A 57 -10.20 13.59 6.65
C ASP A 57 -8.81 13.00 6.35
N ILE A 58 -8.60 12.62 5.10
CA ILE A 58 -7.33 12.15 4.54
C ILE A 58 -6.82 13.15 3.50
N ILE A 59 -5.56 12.97 3.08
CA ILE A 59 -4.93 13.85 2.09
C ILE A 59 -5.79 13.94 0.82
N ASP A 60 -6.36 12.83 0.35
CA ASP A 60 -7.16 12.79 -0.89
C ASP A 60 -8.49 13.53 -0.77
N THR A 61 -9.19 13.44 0.38
CA THR A 61 -10.45 14.18 0.61
C THR A 61 -10.22 15.67 0.78
N PHE A 62 -9.10 16.06 1.36
CA PHE A 62 -8.68 17.45 1.45
C PHE A 62 -8.32 18.03 0.07
N VAL A 63 -7.52 17.31 -0.71
CA VAL A 63 -7.15 17.68 -2.09
C VAL A 63 -8.38 17.77 -2.98
N TYR A 64 -9.29 16.80 -2.89
CA TYR A 64 -10.58 16.83 -3.60
C TYR A 64 -11.38 18.09 -3.27
N ARG A 65 -11.47 18.47 -2.00
CA ARG A 65 -12.18 19.68 -1.58
C ARG A 65 -11.52 20.94 -2.09
N MET A 66 -10.20 21.08 -1.95
CA MET A 66 -9.50 22.26 -2.43
C MET A 66 -9.52 22.37 -3.96
N GLY A 67 -9.34 21.26 -4.67
CA GLY A 67 -9.32 21.23 -6.13
C GLY A 67 -10.68 21.38 -6.78
N ILE A 68 -11.66 20.57 -6.39
CA ILE A 68 -12.98 20.50 -7.03
C ILE A 68 -13.96 21.51 -6.41
N LEU A 69 -14.06 21.56 -5.07
CA LEU A 69 -15.06 22.41 -4.40
C LEU A 69 -14.65 23.88 -4.32
N ASN A 70 -13.36 24.16 -4.09
CA ASN A 70 -12.83 25.53 -4.00
C ASN A 70 -12.14 26.00 -5.29
N ALA A 71 -12.17 25.20 -6.36
CA ALA A 71 -11.54 25.49 -7.65
C ALA A 71 -10.02 25.80 -7.60
N GLN A 72 -9.31 25.35 -6.55
CA GLN A 72 -7.87 25.56 -6.38
C GLN A 72 -7.06 24.46 -7.06
N PHE A 73 -7.14 24.39 -8.40
CA PHE A 73 -6.51 23.33 -9.19
C PHE A 73 -4.99 23.29 -9.06
N SER A 74 -4.32 24.44 -8.99
CA SER A 74 -2.85 24.52 -8.87
C SER A 74 -2.35 23.86 -7.58
N PHE A 75 -2.96 24.20 -6.44
CA PHE A 75 -2.63 23.62 -5.15
C PHE A 75 -2.95 22.12 -5.10
N SER A 76 -4.15 21.74 -5.54
CA SER A 76 -4.58 20.34 -5.61
C SER A 76 -3.63 19.48 -6.45
N THR A 77 -3.17 20.00 -7.59
CA THR A 77 -2.24 19.29 -8.49
C THR A 77 -0.85 19.17 -7.87
N ALA A 78 -0.36 20.22 -7.20
CA ALA A 78 0.94 20.20 -6.52
C ALA A 78 0.97 19.14 -5.40
N VAL A 79 -0.10 19.06 -4.59
CA VAL A 79 -0.21 18.04 -3.54
C VAL A 79 -0.34 16.64 -4.14
N GLY A 80 -1.10 16.48 -5.23
CA GLY A 80 -1.21 15.20 -5.95
C GLY A 80 0.13 14.72 -6.53
N LEU A 81 0.94 15.63 -7.09
CA LEU A 81 2.30 15.33 -7.55
C LEU A 81 3.22 14.93 -6.40
N PHE A 82 3.16 15.66 -5.28
CA PHE A 82 3.93 15.33 -4.08
C PHE A 82 3.58 13.93 -3.55
N LYS A 83 2.28 13.61 -3.46
CA LYS A 83 1.80 12.26 -3.10
C LYS A 83 2.33 11.20 -4.07
N SER A 84 2.33 11.48 -5.38
CA SER A 84 2.84 10.55 -6.39
C SER A 84 4.34 10.31 -6.24
N ALA A 85 5.13 11.33 -5.90
CA ALA A 85 6.56 11.19 -5.64
C ALA A 85 6.84 10.32 -4.41
N ILE A 86 6.08 10.50 -3.32
CA ILE A 86 6.18 9.64 -2.12
C ILE A 86 5.80 8.20 -2.47
N SER A 87 4.71 8.02 -3.20
CA SER A 87 4.24 6.70 -3.66
C SER A 87 5.32 5.98 -4.47
N PHE A 88 5.93 6.68 -5.41
CA PHE A 88 7.01 6.14 -6.25
C PHE A 88 8.24 5.76 -5.43
N ALA A 89 8.67 6.61 -4.48
CA ALA A 89 9.78 6.29 -3.59
C ALA A 89 9.51 5.04 -2.74
N LEU A 90 8.30 4.94 -2.19
CA LEU A 90 7.90 3.83 -1.33
C LEU A 90 7.83 2.50 -2.09
N ILE A 91 7.26 2.50 -3.30
CA ILE A 91 7.26 1.35 -4.21
C ILE A 91 8.69 0.97 -4.61
N SER A 92 9.54 1.94 -4.93
CA SER A 92 10.94 1.68 -5.31
C SER A 92 11.75 1.03 -4.19
N ILE A 93 11.56 1.49 -2.95
CA ILE A 93 12.19 0.91 -1.77
C ILE A 93 11.67 -0.52 -1.53
N SER A 94 10.36 -0.73 -1.62
CA SER A 94 9.76 -2.06 -1.50
C SER A 94 10.31 -3.02 -2.56
N TYR A 95 10.44 -2.55 -3.80
CA TYR A 95 11.04 -3.30 -4.90
C TYR A 95 12.52 -3.63 -4.64
N PHE A 96 13.29 -2.67 -4.13
CA PHE A 96 14.70 -2.89 -3.81
C PHE A 96 14.89 -3.98 -2.74
N PHE A 97 14.09 -3.94 -1.68
CA PHE A 97 14.12 -4.99 -0.65
C PHE A 97 13.67 -6.34 -1.21
N ALA A 98 12.64 -6.38 -2.06
CA ALA A 98 12.20 -7.58 -2.75
C ALA A 98 13.34 -8.23 -3.55
N TYR A 99 14.02 -7.43 -4.37
CA TYR A 99 15.13 -7.89 -5.21
C TYR A 99 16.27 -8.44 -4.36
N LYS A 100 16.65 -7.72 -3.27
CA LYS A 100 17.76 -8.12 -2.40
C LYS A 100 17.49 -9.41 -1.61
N TYR A 101 16.26 -9.62 -1.14
CA TYR A 101 15.93 -10.76 -0.27
C TYR A 101 15.38 -11.98 -1.02
N SER A 102 14.74 -11.80 -2.17
CA SER A 102 14.10 -12.90 -2.91
C SER A 102 14.78 -13.27 -4.22
N ASN A 103 15.89 -12.58 -4.62
CA ASN A 103 16.62 -12.85 -5.88
C ASN A 103 15.70 -12.91 -7.12
N TYR A 104 14.54 -12.25 -7.04
CA TYR A 104 13.50 -12.31 -8.05
C TYR A 104 13.35 -10.91 -8.67
N ARG A 105 13.43 -10.86 -9.99
CA ARG A 105 13.11 -9.65 -10.77
C ARG A 105 11.61 -9.62 -11.01
N ILE A 106 10.96 -8.56 -10.54
CA ILE A 106 9.54 -8.30 -10.84
C ILE A 106 9.41 -7.71 -12.26
N PHE A 107 10.48 -7.06 -12.74
CA PHE A 107 10.65 -6.54 -14.10
C PHE A 107 11.98 -6.99 -14.69
#